data_AF-A0A7K3A6U0-F1
#
_entry.id   AF-A0A7K3A6U0-F1
#
_cell.length_a   1.000
_cell.length_b   1.000
_cell.length_c   1.000
_cell.angle_alpha   90.00
_cell.angle_beta   90.00
_cell.angle_gamma   90.00
#
_symmetry.space_group_name_H-M   'P 1'
#
loop_
_entity.id
_entity.type
_entity.pdbx_description
1 polymer ?
#
loop_
_entity_poly.entity_id
_entity_poly.type
_entity_poly.pdbx_seq_one_letter_code
_entity_poly.pdbx_strand_id
1 'polypeptide(L)'
;MSVYDHKPMWAGAFCDPAPAGGAVTRLALFSTPGRDGDAAATIATATRVRAGVYRFELPDVAPGRYWGVVTFTPSASAQPVTDTSVRLDLPTGQGLVGSPEQIADALGVPLPLSDTQRAAYAEEIRTAQADVAIYLNRPLVPSVTTIPGLTPRWTSELDDVDTWGGLRFDDVAEVLSYRANPDGTYDVDFLVGLDGAKEDGVVRYVIAHAAEGIRQRPDGGGGSGRRVTSVSAEGQSISYDAAPTAGQAGALPTLDSLKRLRRLTFQSIGRPAHAPWPYSPGRTRRWY
;
A
#
# COMPACT_ATOMS: atom_id res chain seq x y z
N MET A 1 15.49 -5.70 0.61
CA MET A 1 14.95 -6.37 -0.59
C MET A 1 13.44 -6.33 -0.50
N SER A 2 12.75 -5.87 -1.53
CA SER A 2 11.29 -5.91 -1.60
C SER A 2 10.84 -7.24 -2.20
N VAL A 3 9.69 -7.73 -1.75
CA VAL A 3 9.09 -8.97 -2.27
C VAL A 3 7.77 -8.65 -2.95
N TYR A 4 7.43 -9.40 -3.99
CA TYR A 4 6.14 -9.30 -4.69
C TYR A 4 5.47 -10.66 -4.75
N ASP A 5 4.30 -10.75 -4.11
CA ASP A 5 3.46 -11.94 -4.13
C ASP A 5 2.45 -11.84 -5.28
N HIS A 6 2.58 -12.75 -6.23
CA HIS A 6 1.80 -12.82 -7.45
C HIS A 6 0.82 -13.99 -7.42
N LYS A 7 -0.39 -13.76 -7.95
CA LYS A 7 -1.38 -14.81 -8.24
C LYS A 7 -1.53 -14.94 -9.76
N PRO A 8 -1.04 -16.03 -10.36
CA PRO A 8 -1.10 -16.22 -11.81
C PRO A 8 -2.52 -16.12 -12.34
N MET A 9 -2.72 -15.32 -13.39
CA MET A 9 -3.99 -15.24 -14.10
C MET A 9 -3.88 -15.90 -15.47
N TRP A 10 -4.74 -16.88 -15.73
CA TRP A 10 -4.84 -17.56 -17.02
C TRP A 10 -6.28 -17.52 -17.51
N ALA A 11 -6.50 -17.04 -18.74
CA ALA A 11 -7.83 -16.91 -19.33
C ALA A 11 -8.85 -16.16 -18.43
N GLY A 12 -8.38 -15.16 -17.67
CA GLY A 12 -9.22 -14.34 -16.78
C GLY A 12 -9.54 -14.97 -15.43
N ALA A 13 -8.98 -16.15 -15.11
CA ALA A 13 -9.14 -16.82 -13.82
C ALA A 13 -7.80 -16.98 -13.12
N PHE A 14 -7.82 -16.97 -11.78
CA PHE A 14 -6.64 -17.33 -10.99
C PHE A 14 -6.32 -18.80 -11.18
N CYS A 15 -5.06 -19.12 -11.46
CA CYS A 15 -4.59 -20.49 -11.60
C CYS A 15 -3.44 -20.77 -10.62
N ASP A 16 -3.36 -22.02 -10.15
CA ASP A 16 -2.19 -22.53 -9.43
C ASP A 16 -1.47 -23.54 -10.35
N PRO A 17 -0.34 -23.16 -10.97
CA PRO A 17 0.38 -24.04 -11.88
C PRO A 17 0.98 -25.29 -11.25
N ALA A 18 1.46 -25.21 -10.00
CA ALA A 18 2.30 -26.25 -9.41
C ALA A 18 1.62 -27.63 -9.28
N PRO A 19 0.35 -27.78 -8.87
CA PRO A 19 -0.32 -29.07 -8.79
C PRO A 19 -0.38 -29.84 -10.12
N ALA A 20 -0.38 -29.12 -11.25
CA ALA A 20 -0.40 -29.71 -12.60
C ALA A 20 1.00 -29.86 -13.21
N GLY A 21 2.07 -29.72 -12.41
CA GLY A 21 3.46 -29.75 -12.86
C GLY A 21 3.90 -28.50 -13.64
N GLY A 22 3.13 -27.42 -13.55
CA GLY A 22 3.47 -26.10 -14.09
C GLY A 22 4.38 -25.30 -13.16
N ALA A 23 4.87 -24.15 -13.63
CA ALA A 23 5.76 -23.28 -12.87
C ALA A 23 5.65 -21.81 -13.28
N VAL A 24 5.91 -20.90 -12.34
CA VAL A 24 6.03 -19.46 -12.59
C VAL A 24 7.50 -19.11 -12.74
N THR A 25 7.91 -18.72 -13.94
CA THR A 25 9.32 -18.75 -14.35
C THR A 25 9.95 -17.36 -14.49
N ARG A 26 9.17 -16.31 -14.72
CA ARG A 26 9.73 -14.97 -14.97
C ARG A 26 8.77 -13.86 -14.60
N LEU A 27 9.31 -12.75 -14.10
CA LEU A 27 8.65 -11.45 -14.03
C LEU A 27 9.54 -10.43 -14.75
N ALA A 28 8.99 -9.71 -15.72
CA ALA A 28 9.63 -8.57 -16.37
C ALA A 28 8.86 -7.30 -16.01
N LEU A 29 9.56 -6.25 -15.58
CA LEU A 29 8.99 -4.97 -15.17
C LEU A 29 9.33 -3.90 -16.21
N PHE A 30 8.32 -3.15 -16.64
CA PHE A 30 8.45 -2.07 -17.62
C PHE A 30 8.00 -0.74 -17.03
N SER A 31 8.66 0.35 -17.42
CA SER A 31 8.33 1.72 -16.97
C SER A 31 7.17 2.35 -17.74
N THR A 32 6.65 1.67 -18.77
CA THR A 32 5.55 2.15 -19.61
C THR A 32 4.41 1.13 -19.69
N PRO A 33 3.16 1.58 -19.87
CA PRO A 33 2.00 0.71 -19.98
C PRO A 33 2.01 -0.15 -21.23
N GLY A 34 2.65 0.30 -22.30
CA GLY A 34 2.85 -0.48 -23.53
C GLY A 34 3.72 -1.72 -23.32
N ARG A 35 4.58 -1.72 -22.27
CA ARG A 35 5.61 -2.73 -22.04
C ARG A 35 6.57 -2.84 -23.23
N ASP A 36 6.76 -1.71 -23.89
CA ASP A 36 7.63 -1.57 -25.04
C ASP A 36 9.04 -1.16 -24.56
N GLY A 37 10.06 -1.65 -25.26
CA GLY A 37 11.46 -1.37 -24.95
C GLY A 37 12.08 -2.32 -23.92
N ASP A 38 13.19 -1.90 -23.32
CA ASP A 38 13.92 -2.71 -22.36
C ASP A 38 13.19 -2.78 -21.01
N ALA A 39 13.13 -3.99 -20.46
CA ALA A 39 12.61 -4.18 -19.11
C ALA A 39 13.53 -3.51 -18.09
N ALA A 40 12.96 -2.67 -17.23
CA ALA A 40 13.66 -2.02 -16.13
C ALA A 40 14.22 -3.04 -15.12
N ALA A 41 13.55 -4.19 -14.98
CA ALA A 41 14.08 -5.35 -14.28
C ALA A 41 13.50 -6.64 -14.85
N THR A 42 14.29 -7.71 -14.79
CA THR A 42 13.84 -9.08 -15.02
C THR A 42 14.21 -9.92 -13.82
N ILE A 43 13.23 -10.60 -13.25
CA ILE A 43 13.36 -11.52 -12.13
C ILE A 43 13.11 -12.93 -12.66
N ALA A 44 14.06 -13.82 -12.40
CA ALA A 44 13.95 -15.23 -12.75
C ALA A 44 13.35 -16.00 -11.58
N THR A 45 12.42 -16.92 -11.90
CA THR A 45 11.83 -17.92 -11.00
C THR A 45 11.11 -17.36 -9.77
N ALA A 46 9.84 -17.70 -9.59
CA ALA A 46 9.13 -17.39 -8.36
C ALA A 46 9.17 -18.59 -7.39
N THR A 47 9.19 -18.33 -6.09
CA THR A 47 9.02 -19.35 -5.05
C THR A 47 7.55 -19.49 -4.71
N ARG A 48 7.01 -20.72 -4.68
CA ARG A 48 5.62 -20.94 -4.27
C ARG A 48 5.52 -20.85 -2.76
N VAL A 49 4.87 -19.81 -2.25
CA VAL A 49 4.69 -19.58 -0.80
C VAL A 49 3.52 -20.40 -0.27
N ARG A 50 2.41 -20.43 -1.03
CA ARG A 50 1.22 -21.21 -0.73
C ARG A 50 0.44 -21.50 -2.00
N ALA A 51 -0.64 -22.26 -1.91
CA ALA A 51 -1.49 -22.58 -3.05
C ALA A 51 -1.92 -21.30 -3.80
N GLY A 52 -1.59 -21.24 -5.10
CA GLY A 52 -1.89 -20.13 -6.00
C GLY A 52 -1.14 -18.81 -5.76
N VAL A 53 -0.15 -18.77 -4.86
CA VAL A 53 0.62 -17.54 -4.56
C VAL A 53 2.13 -17.80 -4.71
N TYR A 54 2.75 -16.98 -5.55
CA TYR A 54 4.14 -17.11 -5.97
C TYR A 54 4.90 -15.81 -5.67
N ARG A 55 6.00 -15.90 -4.95
CA ARG A 55 6.81 -14.77 -4.51
C ARG A 55 7.99 -14.55 -5.44
N PHE A 56 8.14 -13.31 -5.88
CA PHE A 56 9.33 -12.80 -6.55
C PHE A 56 10.14 -11.95 -5.58
N GLU A 57 11.44 -12.19 -5.52
CA GLU A 57 12.37 -11.27 -4.88
C GLU A 57 12.73 -10.18 -5.88
N LEU A 58 12.42 -8.93 -5.53
CA LEU A 58 12.63 -7.82 -6.44
C LEU A 58 14.04 -7.25 -6.27
N PRO A 59 14.74 -6.97 -7.38
CA PRO A 59 16.01 -6.26 -7.33
C PRO A 59 15.78 -4.82 -6.88
N ASP A 60 16.87 -4.16 -6.49
CA ASP A 60 16.83 -2.72 -6.22
C ASP A 60 16.59 -1.98 -7.54
N VAL A 61 15.40 -1.41 -7.67
CA VAL A 61 14.97 -0.64 -8.84
C VAL A 61 14.45 0.70 -8.40
N ALA A 62 14.55 1.68 -9.31
CA ALA A 62 14.11 3.04 -9.01
C ALA A 62 12.65 3.03 -8.52
N PRO A 63 12.31 3.82 -7.50
CA PRO A 63 10.94 3.90 -7.01
C PRO A 63 9.98 4.41 -8.09
N GLY A 64 8.76 3.85 -8.13
CA GLY A 64 7.74 4.25 -9.11
C GLY A 64 6.77 3.14 -9.50
N ARG A 65 5.93 3.42 -10.48
CA ARG A 65 5.01 2.44 -11.06
C ARG A 65 5.66 1.64 -12.18
N TYR A 66 5.44 0.33 -12.14
CA TYR A 66 5.87 -0.61 -13.17
C TYR A 66 4.71 -1.46 -13.67
N TRP A 67 4.76 -1.80 -14.96
CA TRP A 67 3.87 -2.76 -15.61
C TRP A 67 4.59 -4.08 -15.76
N GLY A 68 4.03 -5.12 -15.18
CA GLY A 68 4.63 -6.45 -15.18
C GLY A 68 4.16 -7.32 -16.33
N VAL A 69 5.05 -8.22 -16.75
CA VAL A 69 4.73 -9.42 -17.53
C VAL A 69 5.23 -10.62 -16.74
N VAL A 70 4.30 -11.45 -16.26
CA VAL A 70 4.65 -12.70 -15.62
C VAL A 70 4.56 -13.82 -16.65
N THR A 71 5.64 -14.56 -16.83
CA THR A 71 5.64 -15.79 -17.65
C THR A 71 5.50 -16.99 -16.74
N PHE A 72 4.55 -17.86 -17.05
CA PHE A 72 4.35 -19.11 -16.33
C PHE A 72 3.82 -20.20 -17.26
N THR A 73 4.01 -21.46 -16.89
CA THR A 73 3.52 -22.63 -17.61
C THR A 73 2.38 -23.25 -16.80
N PRO A 74 1.13 -23.30 -17.28
CA PRO A 74 -0.03 -23.73 -16.46
C PRO A 74 0.01 -25.20 -16.03
N SER A 75 0.63 -26.07 -16.83
CA SER A 75 0.79 -27.51 -16.56
C SER A 75 2.02 -28.06 -17.28
N ALA A 76 2.50 -29.25 -16.91
CA ALA A 76 3.74 -29.83 -17.44
C ALA A 76 3.79 -29.99 -18.97
N SER A 77 2.63 -30.06 -19.64
CA SER A 77 2.51 -30.21 -21.09
C SER A 77 2.00 -28.95 -21.81
N ALA A 78 1.68 -27.89 -21.06
CA ALA A 78 1.21 -26.64 -21.65
C ALA A 78 2.37 -25.78 -22.16
N GLN A 79 2.08 -24.88 -23.10
CA GLN A 79 3.02 -23.84 -23.51
C GLN A 79 3.09 -22.75 -22.43
N PRO A 80 4.25 -22.08 -22.27
CA PRO A 80 4.35 -20.89 -21.44
C PRO A 80 3.36 -19.82 -21.91
N VAL A 81 2.72 -19.17 -20.95
CA VAL A 81 1.78 -18.06 -21.17
C VAL A 81 2.26 -16.84 -20.39
N THR A 82 1.79 -15.67 -20.82
CA THR A 82 2.11 -14.39 -20.19
C THR A 82 0.87 -13.78 -19.55
N ASP A 83 1.00 -13.39 -18.29
CA ASP A 83 0.04 -12.56 -17.57
C ASP A 83 0.55 -11.11 -17.56
N THR A 84 -0.24 -10.21 -18.16
CA THR A 84 0.06 -8.78 -18.23
C THR A 84 -0.79 -7.95 -17.25
N SER A 85 -1.57 -8.58 -16.38
CA SER A 85 -2.42 -7.89 -15.39
C SER A 85 -1.61 -7.20 -14.28
N VAL A 86 -0.33 -7.54 -14.14
CA VAL A 86 0.55 -7.04 -13.09
C VAL A 86 0.79 -5.54 -13.22
N ARG A 87 0.45 -4.84 -12.14
CA ARG A 87 0.84 -3.45 -11.88
C ARG A 87 1.49 -3.42 -10.52
N LEU A 88 2.71 -2.91 -10.47
CA LEU A 88 3.52 -2.88 -9.27
C LEU A 88 3.87 -1.43 -8.98
N ASP A 89 3.33 -0.90 -7.89
CA ASP A 89 3.75 0.38 -7.36
C ASP A 89 4.82 0.09 -6.30
N LEU A 90 6.08 0.25 -6.69
CA LEU A 90 7.19 0.06 -5.77
C LEU A 90 7.24 1.22 -4.79
N PRO A 91 7.62 0.95 -3.53
CA PRO A 91 7.63 1.97 -2.50
C PRO A 91 8.40 3.15 -3.05
N THR A 92 7.70 4.26 -3.26
CA THR A 92 8.36 5.54 -3.43
C THR A 92 9.24 5.63 -2.20
N GLY A 93 10.56 5.62 -2.34
CA GLY A 93 11.50 5.77 -1.21
C GLY A 93 11.40 7.14 -0.52
N GLN A 94 10.22 7.76 -0.61
CA GLN A 94 9.81 9.10 -0.24
C GLN A 94 8.58 9.08 0.67
N GLY A 95 8.06 7.90 1.04
CA GLY A 95 6.90 7.79 1.95
C GLY A 95 5.60 8.30 1.33
N LEU A 96 5.40 8.11 0.02
CA LEU A 96 4.13 8.42 -0.63
C LEU A 96 3.28 7.16 -0.74
N VAL A 97 2.00 7.29 -0.37
CA VAL A 97 0.97 6.25 -0.51
C VAL A 97 0.70 5.86 -1.97
N GLY A 98 1.02 6.74 -2.91
CA GLY A 98 0.86 6.50 -4.34
C GLY A 98 2.00 7.07 -5.17
N SER A 99 2.05 6.72 -6.45
CA SER A 99 3.06 7.22 -7.39
C SER A 99 2.53 8.36 -8.29
N PRO A 100 3.39 9.30 -8.70
CA PRO A 100 3.06 10.32 -9.72
C PRO A 100 2.45 9.73 -11.00
N GLU A 101 2.88 8.54 -11.39
CA GLU A 101 2.36 7.84 -12.56
C GLU A 101 0.92 7.34 -12.36
N GLN A 102 0.45 7.06 -11.12
CA GLN A 102 -0.98 6.77 -10.89
C GLN A 102 -1.84 8.02 -11.10
N ILE A 103 -1.33 9.19 -10.74
CA ILE A 103 -2.00 10.47 -11.01
C ILE A 103 -2.06 10.73 -12.51
N ALA A 104 -0.95 10.51 -13.23
CA ALA A 104 -0.92 10.66 -14.67
C ALA A 104 -1.99 9.81 -15.36
N ASP A 105 -2.13 8.54 -14.95
CA ASP A 105 -3.18 7.63 -15.42
C ASP A 105 -4.58 8.18 -15.11
N ALA A 106 -4.82 8.67 -13.88
CA ALA A 106 -6.09 9.29 -13.49
C ALA A 106 -6.42 10.60 -14.25
N LEU A 107 -5.39 11.31 -14.72
CA LEU A 107 -5.51 12.55 -15.49
C LEU A 107 -5.49 12.33 -17.01
N GLY A 108 -5.20 11.12 -17.48
CA GLY A 108 -5.02 10.83 -18.91
C GLY A 108 -3.76 11.46 -19.51
N VAL A 109 -2.75 11.75 -18.68
CA VAL A 109 -1.47 12.33 -19.11
C VAL A 109 -0.56 11.21 -19.64
N PRO A 110 0.00 11.35 -20.85
CA PRO A 110 0.87 10.32 -21.42
C PRO A 110 2.16 10.18 -20.62
N LEU A 111 2.67 8.95 -20.56
CA LEU A 111 3.96 8.60 -19.95
C LEU A 111 5.06 8.52 -21.03
N PRO A 112 6.33 8.77 -20.69
CA PRO A 112 6.87 9.06 -19.36
C PRO A 112 6.63 10.50 -18.91
N LEU A 113 6.50 10.70 -17.59
CA LEU A 113 6.46 12.04 -17.00
C LEU A 113 7.83 12.72 -17.05
N SER A 114 7.82 14.03 -17.30
CA SER A 114 9.01 14.87 -17.05
C SER A 114 9.29 14.96 -15.54
N ASP A 115 10.53 15.26 -15.17
CA ASP A 115 10.91 15.38 -13.76
C ASP A 115 10.13 16.49 -13.04
N THR A 116 9.84 17.59 -13.74
CA THR A 116 9.01 18.68 -13.22
C THR A 116 7.57 18.23 -12.96
N GLN A 117 6.97 17.46 -13.88
CA GLN A 117 5.63 16.88 -13.69
C GLN A 117 5.63 15.90 -12.53
N ARG A 118 6.63 15.01 -12.47
CA ARG A 118 6.77 14.02 -11.40
C ARG A 118 6.87 14.68 -10.02
N ALA A 119 7.68 15.73 -9.89
CA ALA A 119 7.82 16.49 -8.64
C ALA A 119 6.53 17.21 -8.26
N ALA A 120 5.85 17.83 -9.24
CA ALA A 120 4.58 18.53 -9.00
C ALA A 120 3.47 17.57 -8.53
N TYR A 121 3.39 16.38 -9.13
CA TYR A 121 2.41 15.35 -8.74
C TYR A 121 2.75 14.73 -7.39
N ALA A 122 4.04 14.49 -7.12
CA ALA A 122 4.49 14.02 -5.81
C ALA A 122 4.07 14.98 -4.68
N GLU A 123 4.12 16.29 -4.92
CA GLU A 123 3.69 17.28 -3.92
C GLU A 123 2.19 17.23 -3.65
N GLU A 124 1.36 17.07 -4.68
CA GLU A 124 -0.08 16.92 -4.52
C GLU A 124 -0.45 15.63 -3.77
N ILE A 125 0.32 14.55 -3.99
CA ILE A 125 0.19 13.31 -3.20
C ILE A 125 0.50 13.59 -1.73
N ARG A 126 1.56 14.34 -1.42
CA ARG A 126 1.91 14.69 -0.03
C ARG A 126 0.82 15.49 0.65
N THR A 127 0.25 16.48 -0.04
CA THR A 127 -0.86 17.29 0.49
C THR A 127 -2.08 16.42 0.80
N ALA A 128 -2.54 15.61 -0.16
CA ALA A 128 -3.69 14.73 0.05
C ALA A 128 -3.42 13.66 1.14
N GLN A 129 -2.19 13.15 1.22
CA GLN A 129 -1.76 12.23 2.27
C GLN A 129 -1.76 12.90 3.65
N ALA A 130 -1.34 14.17 3.76
CA ALA A 130 -1.37 14.92 5.00
C ALA A 130 -2.80 15.09 5.53
N ASP A 131 -3.77 15.37 4.65
CA ASP A 131 -5.19 15.48 5.04
C ASP A 131 -5.72 14.17 5.63
N VAL A 132 -5.37 13.03 5.03
CA VAL A 132 -5.77 11.73 5.57
C VAL A 132 -5.05 11.43 6.88
N ALA A 133 -3.76 11.73 6.98
CA ALA A 133 -3.00 11.55 8.22
C ALA A 133 -3.59 12.37 9.38
N ILE A 134 -4.01 13.61 9.12
CA ILE A 134 -4.72 14.47 10.07
C ILE A 134 -6.07 13.86 10.45
N TYR A 135 -6.87 13.42 9.46
CA TYR A 135 -8.19 12.84 9.72
C TYR A 135 -8.14 11.56 10.57
N LEU A 136 -7.17 10.69 10.27
CA LEU A 136 -6.95 9.45 11.02
C LEU A 136 -6.16 9.67 12.32
N ASN A 137 -5.55 10.84 12.50
CA ASN A 137 -4.63 11.18 13.58
C ASN A 137 -3.49 10.15 13.71
N ARG A 138 -2.92 9.73 12.57
CA ARG A 138 -1.84 8.73 12.51
C ARG A 138 -1.01 8.87 11.23
N PRO A 139 0.29 8.50 11.25
CA PRO A 139 1.09 8.45 10.05
C PRO A 139 0.58 7.38 9.08
N LEU A 140 0.65 7.67 7.78
CA LEU A 140 0.35 6.73 6.69
C LEU A 140 1.57 6.01 6.13
N VAL A 141 2.74 6.38 6.65
CA VAL A 141 4.02 5.76 6.34
C VAL A 141 4.48 5.08 7.62
N PRO A 142 4.60 3.75 7.61
CA PRO A 142 5.06 3.04 8.79
C PRO A 142 6.54 3.33 9.04
N SER A 143 6.93 3.33 10.31
CA SER A 143 8.30 3.59 10.72
C SER A 143 8.99 2.29 11.14
N VAL A 144 10.26 2.17 10.79
CA VAL A 144 11.09 1.06 11.27
C VAL A 144 11.56 1.38 12.68
N THR A 145 11.27 0.49 13.62
CA THR A 145 11.67 0.59 15.02
C THR A 145 12.42 -0.67 15.41
N THR A 146 13.71 -0.53 15.73
CA THR A 146 14.51 -1.62 16.29
C THR A 146 14.26 -1.72 17.79
N ILE A 147 13.93 -2.91 18.27
CA ILE A 147 13.82 -3.20 19.70
C ILE A 147 14.90 -4.23 20.06
N PRO A 148 15.90 -3.84 20.87
CA PRO A 148 17.00 -4.73 21.22
C PRO A 148 16.64 -5.69 22.34
N GLY A 149 17.33 -6.82 22.40
CA GLY A 149 17.32 -7.73 23.56
C GLY A 149 16.00 -8.47 23.80
N LEU A 150 15.22 -8.71 22.75
CA LEU A 150 13.96 -9.45 22.84
C LEU A 150 14.19 -10.95 22.95
N THR A 151 13.34 -11.60 23.73
CA THR A 151 13.32 -13.06 23.86
C THR A 151 12.03 -13.59 23.25
N PRO A 152 12.09 -14.49 22.26
CA PRO A 152 10.88 -15.07 21.67
C PRO A 152 10.16 -15.91 22.72
N ARG A 153 8.83 -15.78 22.77
CA ARG A 153 7.95 -16.63 23.54
C ARG A 153 7.65 -17.87 22.70
N TRP A 154 8.02 -19.04 23.21
CA TRP A 154 7.77 -20.35 22.58
C TRP A 154 8.54 -20.57 21.27
N THR A 155 8.33 -21.73 20.63
CA THR A 155 8.95 -22.14 19.35
C THR A 155 8.15 -21.67 18.13
N SER A 156 7.43 -20.56 18.24
CA SER A 156 6.64 -20.00 17.14
C SER A 156 7.53 -19.42 16.03
N GLU A 157 6.94 -19.15 14.86
CA GLU A 157 7.64 -18.50 13.75
C GLU A 157 8.14 -17.11 14.20
N LEU A 158 9.44 -16.83 14.02
CA LEU A 158 10.08 -15.57 14.46
C LEU A 158 9.57 -14.34 13.70
N ASP A 159 8.90 -14.55 12.57
CA ASP A 159 8.27 -13.51 11.76
C ASP A 159 6.91 -13.04 12.34
N ASP A 160 6.35 -13.78 13.31
CA ASP A 160 5.11 -13.39 13.99
C ASP A 160 5.41 -12.38 15.12
N VAL A 161 4.68 -11.26 15.11
CA VAL A 161 4.80 -10.23 16.15
C VAL A 161 4.43 -10.78 17.53
N ASP A 162 3.46 -11.70 17.60
CA ASP A 162 3.02 -12.29 18.86
C ASP A 162 4.10 -13.18 19.50
N THR A 163 5.09 -13.63 18.72
CA THR A 163 6.27 -14.35 19.21
C THR A 163 7.09 -13.48 20.16
N TRP A 164 7.16 -12.18 19.96
CA TRP A 164 8.03 -11.28 20.74
C TRP A 164 7.40 -10.72 22.02
N GLY A 165 6.48 -11.49 22.62
CA GLY A 165 5.43 -10.96 23.49
C GLY A 165 5.87 -10.06 24.65
N GLY A 166 4.97 -9.15 25.04
CA GLY A 166 5.24 -8.06 25.99
C GLY A 166 5.33 -6.71 25.27
N LEU A 167 5.50 -6.73 23.96
CA LEU A 167 5.31 -5.58 23.10
C LEU A 167 3.82 -5.24 23.01
N ARG A 168 3.51 -3.97 23.23
CA ARG A 168 2.21 -3.38 22.93
C ARG A 168 2.47 -2.22 22.00
N PHE A 169 2.18 -2.44 20.72
CA PHE A 169 2.14 -1.36 19.75
C PHE A 169 0.76 -0.72 19.81
N ASP A 170 0.71 0.61 19.74
CA ASP A 170 -0.54 1.36 19.64
C ASP A 170 -1.13 1.29 18.21
N ASP A 171 -0.41 0.67 17.27
CA ASP A 171 -0.78 0.52 15.86
C ASP A 171 -0.39 -0.89 15.33
N VAL A 172 -0.66 -1.14 14.05
CA VAL A 172 -0.25 -2.37 13.34
C VAL A 172 1.27 -2.48 13.35
N ALA A 173 1.78 -3.68 13.65
CA ALA A 173 3.21 -3.98 13.59
C ALA A 173 3.45 -5.23 12.73
N GLU A 174 4.60 -5.26 12.05
CA GLU A 174 5.09 -6.40 11.27
C GLU A 174 6.57 -6.58 11.58
N VAL A 175 7.05 -7.83 11.73
CA VAL A 175 8.48 -8.11 11.90
C VAL A 175 9.15 -7.99 10.53
N LEU A 176 10.16 -7.13 10.42
CA LEU A 176 10.94 -6.98 9.18
C LEU A 176 12.16 -7.88 9.16
N SER A 177 12.90 -7.89 10.27
CA SER A 177 14.10 -8.68 10.40
C SER A 177 14.46 -8.88 11.87
N TYR A 178 15.27 -9.89 12.16
CA TYR A 178 15.78 -10.13 13.49
C TYR A 178 17.25 -10.58 13.43
N ARG A 179 18.02 -10.20 14.43
CA ARG A 179 19.44 -10.54 14.57
C ARG A 179 19.66 -11.20 15.91
N ALA A 180 20.21 -12.41 15.91
CA ALA A 180 20.53 -13.12 17.13
C ALA A 180 21.78 -12.52 17.79
N ASN A 181 21.68 -12.26 19.09
CA ASN A 181 22.77 -11.77 19.91
C ASN A 181 23.51 -12.96 20.57
N PRO A 182 24.79 -12.77 20.96
CA PRO A 182 25.58 -13.82 21.63
C PRO A 182 25.00 -14.30 22.97
N ASP A 183 24.15 -13.50 23.61
CA ASP A 183 23.49 -13.79 24.88
C ASP A 183 22.18 -14.59 24.73
N GLY A 184 21.81 -14.96 23.50
CA GLY A 184 20.59 -15.70 23.20
C GLY A 184 19.34 -14.82 23.05
N THR A 185 19.48 -13.50 23.13
CA THR A 185 18.42 -12.54 22.80
C THR A 185 18.44 -12.16 21.33
N TYR A 186 17.47 -11.38 20.87
CA TYR A 186 17.37 -10.92 19.50
C TYR A 186 17.14 -9.41 19.44
N ASP A 187 17.82 -8.75 18.50
CA ASP A 187 17.48 -7.40 18.08
C ASP A 187 16.52 -7.50 16.90
N VAL A 188 15.29 -7.03 17.08
CA VAL A 188 14.21 -7.20 16.10
C VAL A 188 13.82 -5.84 15.55
N ASP A 189 13.80 -5.74 14.22
CA ASP A 189 13.32 -4.57 13.51
C ASP A 189 11.83 -4.76 13.21
N PHE A 190 10.99 -3.91 13.78
CA PHE A 190 9.55 -3.87 13.51
C PHE A 190 9.21 -2.75 12.54
N LEU A 191 8.30 -3.00 11.62
CA LEU A 191 7.58 -1.98 10.86
C LEU A 191 6.31 -1.64 11.64
N VAL A 192 6.24 -0.44 12.23
CA VAL A 192 5.12 -0.02 13.07
C VAL A 192 4.36 1.11 12.40
N GLY A 193 3.04 0.99 12.33
CA GLY A 193 2.13 1.99 11.78
C GLY A 193 1.24 1.46 10.66
N LEU A 194 0.28 2.27 10.23
CA LEU A 194 -0.48 1.97 9.02
C LEU A 194 0.39 2.11 7.77
N ASP A 195 0.48 1.04 6.99
CA ASP A 195 0.92 1.10 5.61
C ASP A 195 -0.22 1.59 4.70
N GLY A 196 -0.31 2.91 4.51
CA GLY A 196 -1.34 3.52 3.67
C GLY A 196 -1.29 3.07 2.22
N ALA A 197 -0.14 2.59 1.71
CA ALA A 197 0.02 2.10 0.35
C ALA A 197 -0.61 0.71 0.15
N LYS A 198 -0.75 -0.09 1.22
CA LYS A 198 -1.46 -1.38 1.20
C LYS A 198 -2.97 -1.23 1.41
N GLU A 199 -3.44 -0.03 1.79
CA GLU A 199 -4.84 0.23 2.07
C GLU A 199 -5.56 0.85 0.87
N ASP A 200 -6.29 0.03 0.11
CA ASP A 200 -7.01 0.43 -1.12
C ASP A 200 -7.85 1.71 -0.94
N GLY A 201 -8.51 1.86 0.21
CA GLY A 201 -9.32 3.05 0.51
C GLY A 201 -8.49 4.32 0.60
N VAL A 202 -7.32 4.25 1.24
CA VAL A 202 -6.39 5.38 1.41
C VAL A 202 -5.78 5.73 0.05
N VAL A 203 -5.28 4.75 -0.71
CA VAL A 203 -4.71 4.96 -2.05
C VAL A 203 -5.74 5.62 -2.97
N ARG A 204 -6.98 5.11 -3.01
CA ARG A 204 -8.04 5.68 -3.85
C ARG A 204 -8.38 7.11 -3.48
N TYR A 205 -8.45 7.43 -2.17
CA TYR A 205 -8.69 8.79 -1.72
C TYR A 205 -7.55 9.72 -2.15
N VAL A 206 -6.31 9.36 -1.81
CA VAL A 206 -5.12 10.21 -2.05
C VAL A 206 -4.96 10.49 -3.55
N ILE A 207 -5.06 9.47 -4.41
CA ILE A 207 -4.92 9.66 -5.86
C ILE A 207 -6.07 10.50 -6.44
N ALA A 208 -7.32 10.27 -6.03
CA ALA A 208 -8.45 11.04 -6.51
C ALA A 208 -8.35 12.53 -6.12
N HIS A 209 -7.99 12.81 -4.86
CA HIS A 209 -7.86 14.19 -4.36
C HIS A 209 -6.65 14.91 -4.92
N ALA A 210 -5.50 14.23 -5.04
CA ALA A 210 -4.32 14.82 -5.67
C ALA A 210 -4.56 15.12 -7.16
N ALA A 211 -5.24 14.23 -7.90
CA ALA A 211 -5.64 14.48 -9.28
C ALA A 211 -6.59 15.69 -9.40
N GLU A 212 -7.55 15.83 -8.48
CA GLU A 212 -8.42 17.01 -8.45
C GLU A 212 -7.67 18.30 -8.08
N GLY A 213 -6.72 18.25 -7.14
CA GLY A 213 -5.85 19.37 -6.81
C GLY A 213 -5.10 19.88 -8.05
N ILE A 214 -4.58 18.97 -8.88
CA ILE A 214 -3.93 19.31 -10.15
C ILE A 214 -4.91 19.90 -11.16
N ARG A 215 -6.13 19.33 -11.30
CA ARG A 215 -7.17 19.86 -12.20
C ARG A 215 -7.60 21.28 -11.83
N GLN A 216 -7.50 21.64 -10.55
CA GLN A 216 -7.93 22.94 -10.03
C GLN A 216 -6.82 23.99 -10.00
N ARG A 217 -5.55 23.62 -10.29
CA ARG A 217 -4.45 24.60 -10.30
C ARG A 217 -4.65 25.65 -11.40
N PRO A 218 -4.51 26.95 -11.07
CA PRO A 218 -4.68 28.04 -12.03
C PRO A 218 -3.60 28.05 -13.13
N ASP A 219 -2.41 27.54 -12.82
CA ASP A 219 -1.23 27.59 -13.72
C ASP A 219 -1.01 26.28 -14.51
N GLY A 220 -1.94 25.33 -14.42
CA GLY A 220 -1.84 24.00 -15.03
C GLY A 220 -2.09 24.03 -16.54
N GLY A 221 -1.05 24.31 -17.33
CA GLY A 221 -1.07 24.33 -18.81
C GLY A 221 -1.30 22.98 -19.51
N GLY A 222 -2.03 22.03 -18.90
CA GLY A 222 -2.18 20.65 -19.41
C GLY A 222 -3.61 20.13 -19.56
N GLY A 223 -4.65 20.89 -19.23
CA GLY A 223 -6.02 20.37 -19.26
C GLY A 223 -7.03 21.36 -19.83
N SER A 224 -7.63 20.99 -20.97
CA SER A 224 -8.81 21.62 -21.60
C SER A 224 -10.09 21.53 -20.74
N GLY A 225 -10.00 21.56 -19.41
CA GLY A 225 -11.07 21.08 -18.54
C GLY A 225 -11.13 21.74 -17.18
N ARG A 226 -10.87 23.05 -17.09
CA ARG A 226 -11.31 23.79 -15.91
C ARG A 226 -12.83 23.61 -15.80
N ARG A 227 -13.31 22.94 -14.74
CA ARG A 227 -14.73 22.80 -14.48
C ARG A 227 -15.27 24.16 -14.07
N VAL A 228 -15.76 24.91 -15.04
CA VAL A 228 -16.49 26.15 -14.77
C VAL A 228 -17.90 25.76 -14.36
N THR A 229 -18.17 25.85 -13.06
CA THR A 229 -19.45 25.44 -12.45
C THR A 229 -20.62 26.32 -12.85
N SER A 230 -20.37 27.56 -13.27
CA SER A 230 -21.31 28.38 -14.04
C SER A 230 -20.61 29.59 -14.65
N VAL A 231 -20.98 29.94 -15.88
CA VAL A 231 -20.75 31.28 -16.42
C VAL A 231 -22.12 31.88 -16.66
N SER A 232 -22.36 33.03 -16.02
CA SER A 232 -23.52 33.87 -16.30
C SER A 232 -23.02 35.08 -17.09
N ALA A 233 -23.40 35.15 -18.36
CA ALA A 233 -23.20 36.34 -19.19
C ALA A 233 -24.57 36.75 -19.73
N GLU A 234 -24.94 38.02 -19.53
CA GLU A 234 -26.09 38.66 -20.18
C GLU A 234 -27.45 37.93 -20.03
N GLY A 235 -27.69 37.30 -18.88
CA GLY A 235 -28.97 36.64 -18.58
C GLY A 235 -29.11 35.21 -19.13
N GLN A 236 -28.05 34.64 -19.71
CA GLN A 236 -27.98 33.23 -20.07
C GLN A 236 -26.94 32.52 -19.19
N SER A 237 -27.35 31.41 -18.56
CA SER A 237 -26.46 30.57 -17.77
C SER A 237 -26.17 29.27 -18.51
N ILE A 238 -24.88 28.96 -18.67
CA ILE A 238 -24.42 27.65 -19.11
C ILE A 238 -23.97 26.89 -17.87
N SER A 239 -24.77 25.89 -17.46
CA SER A 239 -24.39 24.93 -16.44
C SER A 239 -23.71 23.75 -17.12
N TYR A 240 -22.42 23.57 -16.87
CA TYR A 240 -21.72 22.36 -17.29
C TYR A 240 -21.96 21.24 -16.28
N ASP A 241 -21.89 20.00 -16.78
CA ASP A 241 -22.24 18.75 -16.09
C ASP A 241 -21.69 18.71 -14.66
N ALA A 242 -22.60 18.62 -13.69
CA ALA A 242 -22.24 18.66 -12.28
C ALA A 242 -21.44 17.39 -11.92
N ALA A 243 -20.35 17.54 -11.18
CA ALA A 243 -19.63 16.40 -10.65
C ALA A 243 -20.61 15.52 -9.83
N PRO A 244 -20.54 14.18 -9.93
CA PRO A 244 -21.43 13.29 -9.19
C PRO A 244 -21.40 13.61 -7.69
N THR A 245 -22.57 13.70 -7.07
CA THR A 245 -22.71 13.98 -5.63
C THR A 245 -22.15 12.82 -4.81
N ALA A 246 -21.61 13.11 -3.63
CA ALA A 246 -21.13 12.10 -2.70
C ALA A 246 -22.15 10.96 -2.53
N GLY A 247 -21.69 9.71 -2.69
CA GLY A 247 -22.54 8.51 -2.66
C GLY A 247 -23.08 8.04 -4.01
N GLN A 248 -22.90 8.81 -5.09
CA GLN A 248 -23.19 8.35 -6.45
C GLN A 248 -22.01 7.58 -7.05
N ALA A 249 -22.28 6.69 -8.01
CA ALA A 249 -21.25 6.02 -8.76
C ALA A 249 -20.39 7.07 -9.52
N GLY A 250 -19.07 6.95 -9.40
CA GLY A 250 -18.14 7.91 -9.99
C GLY A 250 -17.89 9.18 -9.16
N ALA A 251 -18.53 9.34 -7.99
CA ALA A 251 -18.22 10.42 -7.07
C ALA A 251 -16.82 10.24 -6.45
N LEU A 252 -16.19 11.37 -6.11
CA LEU A 252 -14.90 11.36 -5.42
C LEU A 252 -15.03 10.73 -4.03
N PRO A 253 -14.05 9.92 -3.59
CA PRO A 253 -14.01 9.41 -2.23
C PRO A 253 -13.99 10.54 -1.21
N THR A 254 -14.72 10.41 -0.11
CA THR A 254 -14.71 11.37 1.00
C THR A 254 -13.86 10.84 2.16
N LEU A 255 -13.37 11.73 3.03
CA LEU A 255 -12.60 11.32 4.23
C LEU A 255 -13.40 10.34 5.11
N ASP A 256 -14.72 10.50 5.19
CA ASP A 256 -15.59 9.63 5.97
C ASP A 256 -15.62 8.18 5.48
N SER A 257 -15.25 7.92 4.22
CA SER A 257 -15.06 6.55 3.74
C SER A 257 -13.94 5.80 4.49
N LEU A 258 -13.01 6.55 5.10
CA LEU A 258 -11.88 6.02 5.87
C LEU A 258 -12.17 5.87 7.37
N LYS A 259 -13.39 6.19 7.82
CA LYS A 259 -13.77 6.19 9.26
C LYS A 259 -13.50 4.85 9.97
N ARG A 260 -13.55 3.72 9.25
CA ARG A 260 -13.24 2.40 9.83
C ARG A 260 -11.79 2.31 10.31
N LEU A 261 -10.86 2.91 9.57
CA LEU A 261 -9.43 2.92 9.89
C LEU A 261 -9.14 3.77 11.14
N ARG A 262 -9.97 4.78 11.41
CA ARG A 262 -9.90 5.60 12.62
C ARG A 262 -10.26 4.83 13.90
N ARG A 263 -11.01 3.73 13.81
CA ARG A 263 -11.52 3.00 15.00
C ARG A 263 -10.46 2.13 15.68
N LEU A 264 -9.33 1.86 15.02
CA LEU A 264 -8.29 0.96 15.54
C LEU A 264 -7.40 1.60 16.62
N THR A 265 -7.49 2.92 16.86
CA THR A 265 -6.66 3.64 17.85
C THR A 265 -7.26 3.76 19.26
N PHE A 266 -8.38 3.08 19.55
CA PHE A 266 -8.97 3.10 20.89
C PHE A 266 -8.73 1.78 21.63
N GLN A 267 -7.50 1.56 22.12
CA GLN A 267 -7.37 0.72 23.31
C GLN A 267 -7.92 1.53 24.48
N SER A 268 -8.86 0.96 25.23
CA SER A 268 -9.23 1.52 26.53
C SER A 268 -7.95 1.60 27.36
N ILE A 269 -7.57 2.80 27.82
CA ILE A 269 -6.53 2.98 28.84
C ILE A 269 -6.82 1.92 29.90
N GLY A 270 -5.93 0.93 30.01
CA GLY A 270 -5.98 -0.04 31.08
C GLY A 270 -6.08 0.76 32.36
N ARG A 271 -7.16 0.55 33.13
CA ARG A 271 -7.51 1.34 34.32
C ARG A 271 -6.23 1.76 35.05
N PRO A 272 -6.12 3.04 35.48
CA PRO A 272 -4.92 3.50 36.16
C PRO A 272 -4.58 2.52 37.27
N ALA A 273 -3.30 2.17 37.39
CA ALA A 273 -2.82 1.30 38.45
C ALA A 273 -3.34 1.86 39.78
N HIS A 274 -4.23 1.12 40.44
CA HIS A 274 -4.72 1.52 41.74
C HIS A 274 -3.53 1.55 42.69
N ALA A 275 -3.29 2.70 43.32
CA ALA A 275 -2.33 2.77 44.41
C ALA A 275 -2.67 1.69 45.44
N PRO A 276 -1.70 0.92 45.95
CA PRO A 276 -1.93 -0.02 47.04
C PRO A 276 -2.21 0.78 48.32
N TRP A 277 -3.43 1.30 48.44
CA TRP A 277 -3.97 1.90 49.66
C TRP A 277 -4.77 0.83 50.41
N PRO A 278 -4.79 0.88 51.75
CA PRO A 278 -5.03 -0.26 52.64
C PRO A 278 -6.48 -0.80 52.65
N TYR A 279 -7.36 -0.34 51.76
CA TYR A 279 -8.76 -0.77 51.69
C TYR A 279 -9.25 -1.12 50.27
N SER A 280 -8.36 -1.34 49.29
CA SER A 280 -8.83 -1.91 48.02
C SER A 280 -9.41 -3.30 48.28
N PRO A 281 -10.64 -3.60 47.80
CA PRO A 281 -11.25 -4.91 47.99
C PRO A 281 -10.52 -5.91 47.10
N GLY A 282 -9.46 -6.51 47.64
CA GLY A 282 -8.82 -7.68 47.07
C GLY A 282 -9.87 -8.76 46.94
N ARG A 283 -10.27 -9.04 45.70
CA ARG A 283 -11.12 -10.18 45.38
C ARG A 283 -10.36 -11.43 45.82
N THR A 284 -10.79 -11.96 46.95
CA THR A 284 -10.32 -13.21 47.49
C THR A 284 -10.81 -14.36 46.62
N ARG A 285 -9.94 -15.37 46.49
CA ARG A 285 -10.15 -16.78 46.11
C ARG A 285 -10.18 -17.13 44.61
N ARG A 286 -9.63 -18.29 44.20
CA ARG A 286 -9.38 -19.52 44.97
C ARG A 286 -8.22 -20.33 44.38
N TRP A 287 -7.46 -20.97 45.26
CA TRP A 287 -6.65 -22.15 44.96
C TRP A 287 -7.56 -23.31 44.51
N TYR A 288 -7.24 -23.91 43.37
CA TYR A 288 -6.92 -25.33 43.17
C TYR A 288 -6.06 -25.44 41.91
#